data_AF-A0A165BDV9-F1
#
_entry.id   AF-A0A165BDV9-F1
#
_cell.length_a   1.000
_cell.length_b   1.000
_cell.length_c   1.000
_cell.angle_alpha   90.00
_cell.angle_beta   90.00
_cell.angle_gamma   90.00
#
_symmetry.space_group_name_H-M   'P 1'
#
loop_
_entity.id
_entity.type
_entity.pdbx_description
1 polymer ?
#
loop_
_entity_poly.entity_id
_entity_poly.type
_entity_poly.pdbx_seq_one_letter_code
_entity_poly.pdbx_strand_id
1 'polypeptide(L)'
;MSSAAPPTDTDTVTVRAMRADEQHAFALVAVRAFATNRVLRWINSIRPPGIPSPPADAPSTPLASLPREARLLYYFMDGLLRTTQLTKGRVMVAVDAEDNIRAFALWNRPGAVIDSMGMIVRAKQYRAILGDAWHPFGGWGLSGLRRALHVQSSFVKSHKKQLKARGVRREECWTLELLGTDPEHEGKGYAARLIREGLAFLGDSTPCVVESNMPRPKAIYECCAVSNGQCGFCDDYESATALDGAINLDLMADRPSERAGRGVQRPSLSCLLP
;
A
#
# COMPACT_ATOMS: atom_id res chain seq x y z
N MET A 1 43.23 -0.71 8.11
CA MET A 1 42.10 -0.37 7.22
C MET A 1 41.41 -1.68 6.90
N SER A 2 40.25 -1.94 7.52
CA SER A 2 39.53 -3.22 7.35
C SER A 2 38.71 -3.12 6.06
N SER A 3 39.13 -3.85 5.02
CA SER A 3 38.39 -4.00 3.77
C SER A 3 37.17 -4.87 4.06
N ALA A 4 35.98 -4.27 4.14
CA ALA A 4 34.74 -5.03 4.23
C ALA A 4 34.55 -5.80 2.92
N ALA A 5 34.36 -7.12 3.01
CA ALA A 5 34.00 -7.94 1.86
C ALA A 5 32.67 -7.45 1.26
N PRO A 6 32.52 -7.43 -0.07
CA PRO A 6 31.26 -7.06 -0.70
C PRO A 6 30.16 -8.03 -0.25
N PRO A 7 28.95 -7.55 0.07
CA PRO A 7 27.84 -8.41 0.47
C PRO A 7 27.47 -9.35 -0.67
N THR A 8 27.76 -10.64 -0.51
CA THR A 8 27.57 -11.69 -1.52
C THR A 8 26.16 -12.27 -1.59
N ASP A 9 25.20 -11.79 -0.79
CA ASP A 9 23.83 -12.30 -0.83
C ASP A 9 22.97 -11.45 -1.76
N THR A 10 22.99 -11.81 -3.04
CA THR A 10 21.92 -11.37 -3.94
C THR A 10 20.70 -12.24 -3.61
N ASP A 11 19.94 -11.84 -2.57
CA ASP A 11 18.64 -12.43 -2.24
C ASP A 11 17.89 -12.59 -3.57
N THR A 12 17.64 -13.84 -3.98
CA THR A 12 16.98 -14.09 -5.26
C THR A 12 15.52 -13.69 -5.13
N VAL A 13 15.21 -12.45 -5.51
CA VAL A 13 13.86 -11.91 -5.41
C VAL A 13 13.01 -12.39 -6.58
N THR A 14 11.95 -13.13 -6.26
CA THR A 14 10.94 -13.57 -7.24
C THR A 14 9.65 -12.80 -7.04
N VAL A 15 9.07 -12.26 -8.12
CA VAL A 15 7.74 -11.64 -8.09
C VAL A 15 6.72 -12.60 -8.69
N ARG A 16 5.59 -12.78 -7.99
CA ARG A 16 4.51 -13.66 -8.46
C ARG A 16 3.14 -13.23 -7.94
N ALA A 17 2.09 -13.87 -8.46
CA ALA A 17 0.77 -13.75 -7.85
C ALA A 17 0.77 -14.37 -6.43
N MET A 18 0.02 -13.76 -5.52
CA MET A 18 -0.17 -14.29 -4.17
C MET A 18 -0.99 -15.59 -4.22
N ARG A 19 -0.56 -16.61 -3.48
CA ARG A 19 -1.29 -17.87 -3.28
C ARG A 19 -2.43 -17.68 -2.27
N ALA A 20 -3.42 -18.58 -2.28
CA ALA A 20 -4.61 -18.45 -1.42
C ALA A 20 -4.29 -18.64 0.07
N ASP A 21 -3.31 -19.48 0.39
CA ASP A 21 -2.82 -19.79 1.75
C ASP A 21 -1.92 -18.69 2.33
N GLU A 22 -1.45 -17.75 1.51
CA GLU A 22 -0.55 -16.67 1.92
C GLU A 22 -1.25 -15.43 2.50
N GLN A 23 -2.57 -15.45 2.57
CA GLN A 23 -3.37 -14.30 3.03
C GLN A 23 -2.91 -13.76 4.39
N HIS A 24 -2.54 -14.65 5.32
CA HIS A 24 -2.06 -14.24 6.64
C HIS A 24 -0.68 -13.55 6.58
N ALA A 25 0.29 -14.16 5.88
CA ALA A 25 1.63 -13.62 5.71
C ALA A 25 1.58 -12.25 5.01
N PHE A 26 0.77 -12.11 3.95
CA PHE A 26 0.50 -10.83 3.31
C PHE A 26 0.04 -9.78 4.32
N ALA A 27 -0.97 -10.11 5.14
CA ALA A 27 -1.55 -9.15 6.06
C ALA A 27 -0.56 -8.71 7.15
N LEU A 28 0.33 -9.60 7.62
CA LEU A 28 1.41 -9.24 8.54
C LEU A 28 2.41 -8.27 7.91
N VAL A 29 2.88 -8.57 6.70
CA VAL A 29 3.80 -7.68 5.95
C VAL A 29 3.15 -6.32 5.72
N ALA A 30 1.87 -6.30 5.34
CA ALA A 30 1.11 -5.06 5.17
C ALA A 30 0.96 -4.26 6.47
N VAL A 31 0.70 -4.90 7.60
CA VAL A 31 0.67 -4.23 8.90
C VAL A 31 2.04 -3.63 9.25
N ARG A 32 3.12 -4.39 9.07
CA ARG A 32 4.49 -3.95 9.37
C ARG A 32 4.91 -2.78 8.49
N ALA A 33 4.70 -2.87 7.18
CA ALA A 33 4.97 -1.80 6.23
C ALA A 33 4.24 -0.51 6.61
N PHE A 34 2.98 -0.60 6.99
CA PHE A 34 2.14 0.57 7.23
C PHE A 34 2.00 0.98 8.70
N ALA A 35 2.73 0.35 9.63
CA ALA A 35 2.66 0.65 11.06
C ALA A 35 3.05 2.11 11.40
N THR A 36 3.94 2.69 10.58
CA THR A 36 4.45 4.07 10.73
C THR A 36 3.69 5.08 9.86
N ASN A 37 2.74 4.64 9.03
CA ASN A 37 2.01 5.50 8.11
C ASN A 37 1.14 6.53 8.87
N ARG A 38 1.35 7.81 8.55
CA ARG A 38 0.70 8.94 9.23
C ARG A 38 -0.81 8.97 9.04
N VAL A 39 -1.29 8.69 7.83
CA VAL A 39 -2.73 8.71 7.52
C VAL A 39 -3.48 7.56 8.17
N LEU A 40 -2.92 6.35 8.15
CA LEU A 40 -3.52 5.20 8.84
C LEU A 40 -3.53 5.40 10.35
N ARG A 41 -2.48 6.00 10.91
CA ARG A 41 -2.48 6.43 12.31
C ARG A 41 -3.53 7.50 12.61
N TRP A 42 -3.70 8.48 11.73
CA TRP A 42 -4.74 9.51 11.86
C TRP A 42 -6.15 8.90 11.78
N ILE A 43 -6.40 8.00 10.81
CA ILE A 43 -7.63 7.23 10.70
C ILE A 43 -7.91 6.46 11.99
N ASN A 44 -6.90 5.85 12.61
CA ASN A 44 -7.01 5.08 13.85
C ASN A 44 -6.94 5.96 15.14
N SER A 45 -6.77 7.28 15.03
CA SER A 45 -6.54 8.16 16.19
C SER A 45 -5.33 7.76 17.08
N ILE A 46 -4.29 7.17 16.49
CA ILE A 46 -3.11 6.67 17.21
C ILE A 46 -2.06 7.77 17.38
N ARG A 47 -1.79 8.13 18.65
CA ARG A 47 -0.72 9.05 19.04
C ARG A 47 0.66 8.38 18.98
N PRO A 48 1.77 9.15 18.93
CA PRO A 48 3.12 8.58 18.99
C PRO A 48 3.30 7.67 20.23
N PRO A 49 4.13 6.61 20.16
CA PRO A 49 5.14 6.35 19.12
C PRO A 49 4.59 5.78 17.80
N GLY A 50 3.46 5.06 17.79
CA GLY A 50 2.87 4.49 16.57
C GLY A 50 2.14 3.19 16.82
N ILE A 51 1.88 2.43 15.76
CA ILE A 51 1.36 1.06 15.85
C ILE A 51 2.56 0.14 16.12
N PRO A 52 2.55 -0.70 17.16
CA PRO A 52 3.62 -1.68 17.35
C PRO A 52 3.67 -2.65 16.17
N SER A 53 4.84 -2.79 15.53
CA SER A 53 5.01 -3.78 14.46
C SER A 53 4.90 -5.19 15.02
N PRO A 54 4.05 -6.06 14.46
CA PRO A 54 3.98 -7.45 14.88
C PRO A 54 5.25 -8.22 14.46
N PRO A 55 5.60 -9.32 15.14
CA PRO A 55 6.60 -10.26 14.66
C PRO A 55 6.26 -10.77 13.25
N ALA A 56 7.28 -11.02 12.43
CA ALA A 56 7.07 -11.50 11.05
C ALA A 56 6.45 -12.91 11.02
N ASP A 57 6.73 -13.71 12.05
CA ASP A 57 6.29 -15.09 12.25
C ASP A 57 5.09 -15.22 13.20
N ALA A 58 4.36 -14.12 13.44
CA ALA A 58 3.20 -14.15 14.31
C ALA A 58 2.19 -15.23 13.84
N PRO A 59 1.61 -16.02 14.76
CA PRO A 59 0.73 -17.12 14.37
C PRO A 59 -0.57 -16.59 13.75
N SER A 60 -1.08 -17.31 12.76
CA SER A 60 -2.35 -16.99 12.07
C SER A 60 -3.54 -16.97 13.01
N THR A 61 -3.50 -17.78 14.06
CA THR A 61 -4.49 -17.81 15.13
C THR A 61 -3.87 -18.20 16.46
N PRO A 62 -4.29 -17.56 17.58
CA PRO A 62 -5.22 -16.45 17.66
C PRO A 62 -4.51 -15.09 17.43
N LEU A 63 -5.09 -14.23 16.58
CA LEU A 63 -4.68 -12.82 16.42
C LEU A 63 -4.81 -12.00 17.72
N ALA A 64 -5.47 -12.55 18.75
CA ALA A 64 -5.61 -11.93 20.05
C ALA A 64 -4.26 -11.66 20.75
N SER A 65 -3.20 -12.38 20.36
CA SER A 65 -1.82 -12.15 20.82
C SER A 65 -1.22 -10.83 20.32
N LEU A 66 -1.74 -10.27 19.21
CA LEU A 66 -1.27 -9.00 18.67
C LEU A 66 -1.79 -7.82 19.49
N PRO A 67 -1.00 -6.74 19.63
CA PRO A 67 -1.49 -5.46 20.15
C PRO A 67 -2.76 -5.03 19.41
N ARG A 68 -3.71 -4.43 20.14
CA ARG A 68 -5.02 -4.05 19.59
C ARG A 68 -4.88 -3.23 18.31
N GLU A 69 -3.99 -2.24 18.30
CA GLU A 69 -3.76 -1.33 17.19
C GLU A 69 -3.26 -2.07 15.95
N ALA A 70 -2.33 -3.01 16.13
CA ALA A 70 -1.82 -3.87 15.07
C ALA A 70 -2.90 -4.83 14.55
N ARG A 71 -3.73 -5.38 15.43
CA ARG A 71 -4.86 -6.25 15.08
C ARG A 71 -5.94 -5.52 14.26
N LEU A 72 -6.26 -4.27 14.60
CA LEU A 72 -7.20 -3.48 13.81
C LEU A 72 -6.64 -3.13 12.43
N LEU A 73 -5.34 -2.78 12.36
CA LEU A 73 -4.67 -2.57 11.08
C LEU A 73 -4.62 -3.87 10.26
N TYR A 74 -4.41 -5.02 10.91
CA TYR A 74 -4.47 -6.33 10.27
C TYR A 74 -5.82 -6.56 9.60
N TYR A 75 -6.94 -6.35 10.31
CA TYR A 75 -8.27 -6.51 9.71
C TYR A 75 -8.52 -5.55 8.55
N PHE A 76 -7.97 -4.34 8.62
CA PHE A 76 -8.07 -3.39 7.52
C PHE A 76 -7.28 -3.86 6.29
N MET A 77 -6.02 -4.27 6.47
CA MET A 77 -5.16 -4.75 5.38
C MET A 77 -5.69 -6.06 4.77
N ASP A 78 -6.13 -7.00 5.60
CA ASP A 78 -6.84 -8.22 5.16
C ASP A 78 -8.10 -7.88 4.37
N GLY A 79 -8.82 -6.85 4.82
CA GLY A 79 -10.01 -6.36 4.12
C GLY A 79 -9.70 -5.67 2.80
N LEU A 80 -8.60 -4.93 2.65
CA LEU A 80 -8.16 -4.37 1.36
C LEU A 80 -7.79 -5.50 0.39
N LEU A 81 -7.02 -6.47 0.85
CA LEU A 81 -6.68 -7.67 0.08
C LEU A 81 -7.94 -8.38 -0.44
N ARG A 82 -8.90 -8.65 0.46
CA ARG A 82 -10.18 -9.29 0.08
C ARG A 82 -10.96 -8.45 -0.92
N THR A 83 -10.98 -7.13 -0.77
CA THR A 83 -11.64 -6.23 -1.73
C THR A 83 -11.00 -6.33 -3.11
N THR A 84 -9.66 -6.33 -3.20
CA THR A 84 -8.94 -6.53 -4.47
C THR A 84 -9.28 -7.90 -5.09
N GLN A 85 -9.29 -8.97 -4.30
CA GLN A 85 -9.67 -10.30 -4.79
C GLN A 85 -11.15 -10.37 -5.25
N LEU A 86 -12.08 -9.83 -4.46
CA LEU A 86 -13.52 -9.82 -4.77
C LEU A 86 -13.84 -9.00 -6.02
N THR A 87 -13.09 -7.94 -6.25
CA THR A 87 -13.21 -7.13 -7.46
C THR A 87 -12.45 -7.72 -8.64
N LYS A 88 -11.82 -8.89 -8.52
CA LYS A 88 -10.96 -9.50 -9.56
C LYS A 88 -9.78 -8.60 -9.96
N GLY A 89 -9.28 -7.83 -9.02
CA GLY A 89 -7.97 -7.18 -9.11
C GLY A 89 -6.83 -8.19 -9.03
N ARG A 90 -5.60 -7.70 -9.09
CA ARG A 90 -4.39 -8.52 -9.02
C ARG A 90 -3.65 -8.25 -7.71
N VAL A 91 -3.28 -9.32 -7.03
CA VAL A 91 -2.46 -9.29 -5.81
C VAL A 91 -1.12 -9.89 -6.15
N MET A 92 -0.07 -9.10 -6.04
CA MET A 92 1.30 -9.52 -6.35
C MET A 92 2.14 -9.46 -5.08
N VAL A 93 3.05 -10.40 -4.95
CA VAL A 93 3.99 -10.49 -3.83
C VAL A 93 5.40 -10.66 -4.39
N ALA A 94 6.36 -10.08 -3.70
CA ALA A 94 7.77 -10.35 -3.91
C ALA A 94 8.26 -11.21 -2.75
N VAL A 95 8.89 -12.33 -3.09
CA VAL A 95 9.38 -13.33 -2.14
C VAL A 95 10.88 -13.50 -2.24
N ASP A 96 11.50 -13.89 -1.14
CA ASP A 96 12.91 -14.26 -1.07
C ASP A 96 13.15 -15.73 -1.46
N ALA A 97 14.38 -16.21 -1.31
CA ALA A 97 14.78 -17.57 -1.65
C ALA A 97 14.04 -18.63 -0.79
N GLU A 98 13.66 -18.26 0.42
CA GLU A 98 12.90 -19.08 1.37
C GLU A 98 11.37 -18.98 1.15
N ASP A 99 10.93 -18.33 0.07
CA ASP A 99 9.53 -18.15 -0.30
C ASP A 99 8.71 -17.33 0.71
N ASN A 100 9.37 -16.49 1.52
CA ASN A 100 8.71 -15.56 2.44
C ASN A 100 8.33 -14.26 1.73
N ILE A 101 7.12 -13.76 1.97
CA ILE A 101 6.67 -12.48 1.43
C ILE A 101 7.44 -11.34 2.08
N ARG A 102 8.13 -10.54 1.27
CA ARG A 102 8.88 -9.34 1.71
C ARG A 102 8.27 -8.04 1.22
N ALA A 103 7.48 -8.08 0.14
CA ALA A 103 6.74 -6.94 -0.35
C ALA A 103 5.48 -7.37 -1.09
N PHE A 104 4.57 -6.43 -1.33
CA PHE A 104 3.33 -6.70 -2.02
C PHE A 104 2.79 -5.49 -2.79
N ALA A 105 1.98 -5.75 -3.80
CA ALA A 105 1.22 -4.76 -4.57
C ALA A 105 -0.24 -5.20 -4.77
N LEU A 106 -1.18 -4.28 -4.56
CA LEU A 106 -2.61 -4.44 -4.81
C LEU A 106 -3.04 -3.60 -6.00
N TRP A 107 -3.40 -4.27 -7.09
CA TRP A 107 -3.90 -3.64 -8.31
C TRP A 107 -5.40 -3.85 -8.44
N ASN A 108 -6.15 -2.76 -8.41
CA ASN A 108 -7.58 -2.78 -8.67
C ASN A 108 -7.83 -2.73 -10.18
N ARG A 109 -8.73 -3.61 -10.65
CA ARG A 109 -9.10 -3.66 -12.07
C ARG A 109 -9.91 -2.43 -12.50
N PRO A 110 -10.00 -2.16 -13.80
CA PRO A 110 -10.88 -1.12 -14.34
C PRO A 110 -12.34 -1.31 -13.92
N GLY A 111 -12.95 -0.20 -13.49
CA GLY A 111 -14.34 -0.17 -13.01
C GLY A 111 -14.59 -0.85 -11.65
N ALA A 112 -13.53 -1.17 -10.89
CA ALA A 112 -13.70 -1.72 -9.54
C ALA A 112 -14.39 -0.72 -8.59
N VAL A 113 -15.46 -1.19 -7.95
CA VAL A 113 -16.20 -0.47 -6.91
C VAL A 113 -15.77 -1.02 -5.55
N ILE A 114 -14.82 -0.33 -4.92
CA ILE A 114 -14.18 -0.75 -3.66
C ILE A 114 -14.83 -0.14 -2.42
N ASP A 115 -15.63 0.91 -2.59
CA ASP A 115 -16.18 1.77 -1.53
C ASP A 115 -17.67 1.54 -1.24
N SER A 116 -18.31 0.56 -1.89
CA SER A 116 -19.71 0.23 -1.58
C SER A 116 -19.84 -0.44 -0.22
N MET A 117 -20.94 -0.16 0.51
CA MET A 117 -21.22 -0.80 1.80
C MET A 117 -21.25 -2.33 1.70
N GLY A 118 -21.79 -2.87 0.60
CA GLY A 118 -21.77 -4.31 0.34
C GLY A 118 -20.36 -4.87 0.23
N MET A 119 -19.42 -4.12 -0.38
CA MET A 119 -18.02 -4.52 -0.45
C MET A 119 -17.36 -4.50 0.93
N ILE A 120 -17.56 -3.44 1.72
CA ILE A 120 -17.02 -3.32 3.10
C ILE A 120 -17.44 -4.53 3.96
N VAL A 121 -18.69 -4.98 3.83
CA VAL A 121 -19.20 -6.16 4.54
C VAL A 121 -18.57 -7.46 4.02
N ARG A 122 -18.60 -7.69 2.70
CA ARG A 122 -18.07 -8.92 2.09
C ARG A 122 -16.57 -9.08 2.29
N ALA A 123 -15.83 -7.99 2.27
CA ALA A 123 -14.40 -7.95 2.53
C ALA A 123 -14.06 -7.95 4.03
N LYS A 124 -15.04 -7.98 4.92
CA LYS A 124 -14.86 -7.99 6.39
C LYS A 124 -14.11 -6.77 6.94
N GLN A 125 -14.05 -5.67 6.19
CA GLN A 125 -13.42 -4.41 6.63
C GLN A 125 -14.14 -3.81 7.86
N TYR A 126 -15.42 -4.15 8.06
CA TYR A 126 -16.18 -3.76 9.26
C TYR A 126 -15.51 -4.19 10.57
N ARG A 127 -14.65 -5.22 10.58
CA ARG A 127 -13.91 -5.65 11.77
C ARG A 127 -12.89 -4.63 12.25
N ALA A 128 -12.29 -3.86 11.34
CA ALA A 128 -11.42 -2.74 11.73
C ALA A 128 -12.24 -1.61 12.37
N ILE A 129 -13.49 -1.43 11.94
CA ILE A 129 -14.38 -0.34 12.37
C ILE A 129 -15.04 -0.65 13.71
N LEU A 130 -15.67 -1.82 13.81
CA LEU A 130 -16.44 -2.23 14.99
C LEU A 130 -15.55 -2.90 16.04
N GLY A 131 -14.51 -3.61 15.59
CA GLY A 131 -13.67 -4.45 16.43
C GLY A 131 -13.90 -5.94 16.14
N ASP A 132 -13.37 -6.78 17.02
CA ASP A 132 -13.49 -8.23 16.92
C ASP A 132 -14.58 -8.78 17.84
N ALA A 133 -14.85 -10.09 17.76
CA ALA A 133 -15.87 -10.75 18.58
C ALA A 133 -15.59 -10.62 20.09
N TRP A 134 -14.33 -10.41 20.48
CA TRP A 134 -13.92 -10.25 21.86
C TRP A 134 -14.04 -8.79 22.34
N HIS A 135 -13.97 -7.83 21.40
CA HIS A 135 -14.05 -6.39 21.67
C HIS A 135 -14.96 -5.70 20.62
N PRO A 136 -16.30 -5.87 20.72
CA PRO A 136 -17.25 -5.39 19.70
C PRO A 136 -17.40 -3.85 19.60
N PHE A 137 -16.73 -3.11 20.49
CA PHE A 137 -16.58 -1.65 20.44
C PHE A 137 -15.12 -1.21 20.47
N GLY A 138 -14.21 -2.18 20.30
CA GLY A 138 -12.77 -1.98 20.33
C GLY A 138 -12.19 -1.58 18.98
N GLY A 139 -12.99 -1.35 17.94
CA GLY A 139 -12.52 -0.90 16.62
C GLY A 139 -12.15 0.59 16.57
N TRP A 140 -12.02 1.12 15.35
CA TRP A 140 -11.79 2.54 15.09
C TRP A 140 -13.01 3.44 15.39
N GLY A 141 -14.19 2.83 15.49
CA GLY A 141 -15.46 3.52 15.68
C GLY A 141 -15.88 4.37 14.48
N LEU A 142 -17.01 5.06 14.63
CA LEU A 142 -17.62 5.88 13.57
C LEU A 142 -16.71 7.05 13.14
N SER A 143 -15.96 7.62 14.10
CA SER A 143 -14.98 8.68 13.82
C SER A 143 -13.86 8.21 12.90
N GLY A 144 -13.31 7.01 13.13
CA GLY A 144 -12.28 6.44 12.26
C GLY A 144 -12.83 6.09 10.88
N LEU A 145 -14.04 5.53 10.80
CA LEU A 145 -14.71 5.29 9.52
C LEU A 145 -14.91 6.59 8.73
N ARG A 146 -15.40 7.66 9.37
CA ARG A 146 -15.59 8.95 8.70
C ARG A 146 -14.28 9.50 8.15
N ARG A 147 -13.17 9.33 8.87
CA ARG A 147 -11.82 9.71 8.42
C ARG A 147 -11.35 8.87 7.24
N ALA A 148 -11.53 7.56 7.28
CA ALA A 148 -11.19 6.66 6.18
C ALA A 148 -11.98 6.99 4.91
N LEU A 149 -13.30 7.18 5.02
CA LEU A 149 -14.15 7.60 3.90
C LEU A 149 -13.77 8.98 3.37
N HIS A 150 -13.34 9.90 4.25
CA HIS A 150 -12.85 11.20 3.83
C HIS A 150 -11.61 11.08 2.94
N VAL A 151 -10.60 10.31 3.37
CA VAL A 151 -9.39 10.02 2.59
C VAL A 151 -9.75 9.37 1.25
N GLN A 152 -10.61 8.34 1.28
CA GLN A 152 -11.07 7.66 0.07
C GLN A 152 -11.77 8.61 -0.91
N SER A 153 -12.63 9.49 -0.39
CA SER A 153 -13.36 10.43 -1.24
C SER A 153 -12.44 11.45 -1.92
N SER A 154 -11.37 11.86 -1.22
CA SER A 154 -10.35 12.77 -1.76
C SER A 154 -9.53 12.08 -2.85
N PHE A 155 -9.14 10.82 -2.64
CA PHE A 155 -8.49 9.96 -3.63
C PHE A 155 -9.36 9.82 -4.90
N VAL A 156 -10.63 9.43 -4.75
CA VAL A 156 -11.55 9.25 -5.89
C VAL A 156 -11.73 10.56 -6.68
N LYS A 157 -11.82 11.70 -6.00
CA LYS A 157 -11.91 13.02 -6.66
C LYS A 157 -10.63 13.37 -7.43
N SER A 158 -9.46 13.11 -6.83
CA SER A 158 -8.15 13.30 -7.46
C SER A 158 -8.03 12.47 -8.73
N HIS A 159 -8.29 11.16 -8.64
CA HIS A 159 -8.31 10.23 -9.78
C HIS A 159 -9.23 10.71 -10.89
N LYS A 160 -10.49 11.00 -10.55
CA LYS A 160 -11.48 11.43 -11.54
C LYS A 160 -11.04 12.69 -12.29
N LYS A 161 -10.43 13.65 -11.58
CA LYS A 161 -9.92 14.89 -12.19
C LYS A 161 -8.79 14.60 -13.16
N GLN A 162 -7.83 13.76 -12.79
CA GLN A 162 -6.65 13.47 -13.62
C GLN A 162 -6.97 12.60 -14.82
N LEU A 163 -7.79 11.56 -14.63
CA LEU A 163 -8.28 10.72 -15.71
C LEU A 163 -9.05 11.55 -16.75
N LYS A 164 -9.95 12.42 -16.28
CA LYS A 164 -10.68 13.34 -17.15
C LYS A 164 -9.74 14.28 -17.93
N ALA A 165 -8.71 14.82 -17.29
CA ALA A 165 -7.74 15.70 -17.94
C ALA A 165 -6.94 14.99 -19.06
N ARG A 166 -6.85 13.66 -19.02
CA ARG A 166 -6.17 12.84 -20.02
C ARG A 166 -7.12 12.09 -20.96
N GLY A 167 -8.42 12.37 -20.89
CA GLY A 167 -9.43 11.72 -21.73
C GLY A 167 -9.67 10.25 -21.41
N VAL A 168 -9.18 9.74 -20.27
CA VAL A 168 -9.32 8.33 -19.86
C VAL A 168 -10.54 8.18 -18.96
N ARG A 169 -11.34 7.13 -19.13
CA ARG A 169 -12.45 6.80 -18.23
C ARG A 169 -11.96 5.95 -17.06
N ARG A 170 -12.55 6.11 -15.87
CA ARG A 170 -12.19 5.31 -14.69
C ARG A 170 -12.44 3.82 -14.92
N GLU A 171 -13.44 3.51 -15.72
CA GLU A 171 -13.86 2.16 -16.06
C GLU A 171 -12.86 1.43 -16.98
N GLU A 172 -11.87 2.16 -17.52
CA GLU A 172 -10.82 1.65 -18.41
C GLU A 172 -9.45 1.60 -17.75
N CYS A 173 -9.31 2.15 -16.55
CA CYS A 173 -8.02 2.38 -15.93
C CYS A 173 -7.76 1.45 -14.73
N TRP A 174 -6.59 0.82 -14.73
CA TRP A 174 -6.08 0.10 -13.56
C TRP A 174 -5.61 1.07 -12.48
N THR A 175 -5.68 0.65 -11.23
CA THR A 175 -5.22 1.48 -10.10
C THR A 175 -4.32 0.66 -9.19
N LEU A 176 -3.12 1.15 -8.93
CA LEU A 176 -2.29 0.64 -7.84
C LEU A 176 -2.82 1.22 -6.52
N GLU A 177 -3.56 0.40 -5.78
CA GLU A 177 -4.22 0.82 -4.53
C GLU A 177 -3.21 0.87 -3.39
N LEU A 178 -2.34 -0.13 -3.30
CA LEU A 178 -1.41 -0.29 -2.20
C LEU A 178 -0.12 -0.94 -2.69
N LEU A 179 1.01 -0.43 -2.24
CA LEU A 179 2.34 -1.01 -2.46
C LEU A 179 3.15 -0.82 -1.17
N GLY A 180 3.74 -1.91 -0.70
CA GLY A 180 4.45 -1.92 0.58
C GLY A 180 5.57 -2.95 0.59
N THR A 181 6.62 -2.63 1.32
CA THR A 181 7.77 -3.52 1.60
C THR A 181 7.89 -3.65 3.11
N ASP A 182 8.23 -4.84 3.60
CA ASP A 182 8.54 -5.05 5.01
C ASP A 182 9.68 -4.10 5.41
N PRO A 183 9.57 -3.37 6.54
CA PRO A 183 10.60 -2.43 6.98
C PRO A 183 12.02 -3.02 7.06
N GLU A 184 12.16 -4.31 7.38
CA GLU A 184 13.47 -4.99 7.46
C GLU A 184 14.06 -5.32 6.07
N HIS A 185 13.24 -5.23 5.03
CA HIS A 185 13.60 -5.50 3.64
C HIS A 185 13.47 -4.26 2.76
N GLU A 186 13.26 -3.10 3.39
CA GLU A 186 13.35 -1.81 2.72
C GLU A 186 14.74 -1.60 2.13
N GLY A 187 14.77 -0.90 1.02
CA GLY A 187 15.98 -0.67 0.25
C GLY A 187 16.56 -1.90 -0.44
N LYS A 188 15.75 -2.86 -0.89
CA LYS A 188 16.28 -4.02 -1.65
C LYS A 188 15.72 -4.14 -3.08
N GLY A 189 14.99 -3.12 -3.55
CA GLY A 189 14.40 -3.05 -4.90
C GLY A 189 13.12 -3.86 -5.07
N TYR A 190 12.51 -4.36 -4.00
CA TYR A 190 11.28 -5.16 -4.04
C TYR A 190 10.10 -4.39 -4.64
N ALA A 191 9.90 -3.13 -4.22
CA ALA A 191 8.76 -2.34 -4.70
C ALA A 191 8.92 -2.00 -6.20
N ALA A 192 10.13 -1.67 -6.62
CA ALA A 192 10.45 -1.43 -8.03
C ALA A 192 10.19 -2.67 -8.90
N ARG A 193 10.58 -3.87 -8.45
CA ARG A 193 10.28 -5.14 -9.15
C ARG A 193 8.78 -5.40 -9.24
N LEU A 194 8.01 -5.15 -8.18
CA LEU A 194 6.55 -5.28 -8.19
C LEU A 194 5.86 -4.32 -9.17
N ILE A 195 6.34 -3.08 -9.25
CA ILE A 195 5.81 -2.09 -10.21
C ILE A 195 6.13 -2.54 -11.64
N ARG A 196 7.38 -2.92 -11.92
CA ARG A 196 7.79 -3.38 -13.27
C ARG A 196 6.96 -4.56 -13.73
N GLU A 197 6.81 -5.57 -12.89
CA GLU A 197 5.98 -6.75 -13.20
C GLU A 197 4.50 -6.37 -13.39
N GLY A 198 4.00 -5.41 -12.59
CA GLY A 198 2.66 -4.88 -12.73
C GLY A 198 2.45 -4.18 -14.08
N LEU A 199 3.35 -3.28 -14.45
CA LEU A 199 3.32 -2.56 -15.73
C LEU A 199 3.48 -3.50 -16.93
N ALA A 200 4.41 -4.46 -16.85
CA ALA A 200 4.61 -5.46 -17.90
C ALA A 200 3.34 -6.28 -18.17
N PHE A 201 2.57 -6.58 -17.13
CA PHE A 201 1.27 -7.24 -17.29
C PHE A 201 0.21 -6.36 -17.95
N LEU A 202 0.17 -5.08 -17.60
CA LEU A 202 -0.80 -4.15 -18.17
C LEU A 202 -0.50 -3.90 -19.65
N GLY A 203 0.78 -3.86 -20.01
CA GLY A 203 1.28 -3.52 -21.33
C GLY A 203 1.08 -2.05 -21.68
N ASP A 204 1.75 -1.60 -22.73
CA ASP A 204 1.91 -0.17 -23.11
C ASP A 204 0.61 0.56 -23.51
N SER A 205 -0.51 -0.16 -23.63
CA SER A 205 -1.79 0.41 -24.08
C SER A 205 -2.85 0.52 -22.99
N THR A 206 -2.55 0.00 -21.80
CA THR A 206 -3.53 -0.10 -20.71
C THR A 206 -3.27 0.99 -19.68
N PRO A 207 -4.12 2.03 -19.59
CA PRO A 207 -3.87 3.14 -18.69
C PRO A 207 -3.88 2.67 -17.22
N CYS A 208 -2.93 3.14 -16.44
CA CYS A 208 -2.91 2.93 -15.01
C CYS A 208 -2.62 4.22 -14.21
N VAL A 209 -3.29 4.37 -13.08
CA VAL A 209 -3.05 5.46 -12.14
C VAL A 209 -2.37 4.92 -10.89
N VAL A 210 -1.35 5.65 -10.46
CA VAL A 210 -0.72 5.51 -9.16
C VAL A 210 -0.81 6.85 -8.43
N GLU A 211 -1.13 6.84 -7.15
CA GLU A 211 -0.99 8.04 -6.31
C GLU A 211 0.25 7.95 -5.45
N SER A 212 1.00 9.04 -5.42
CA SER A 212 2.01 9.28 -4.40
C SER A 212 1.97 10.74 -4.00
N ASN A 213 1.98 10.98 -2.69
CA ASN A 213 2.23 12.29 -2.09
C ASN A 213 3.62 12.35 -1.45
N MET A 214 4.39 11.27 -1.56
CA MET A 214 5.74 11.18 -1.03
C MET A 214 6.75 11.23 -2.20
N PRO A 215 7.81 12.06 -2.10
CA PRO A 215 8.82 12.15 -3.15
C PRO A 215 9.46 10.80 -3.51
N ARG A 216 9.68 9.95 -2.50
CA ARG A 216 10.38 8.67 -2.63
C ARG A 216 9.61 7.65 -3.49
N PRO A 217 8.36 7.24 -3.16
CA PRO A 217 7.55 6.39 -4.04
C PRO A 217 7.31 6.97 -5.42
N LYS A 218 7.16 8.30 -5.52
CA LYS A 218 6.98 8.98 -6.80
C LYS A 218 8.19 8.75 -7.73
N ALA A 219 9.41 8.85 -7.19
CA ALA A 219 10.62 8.58 -7.95
C ALA A 219 10.69 7.13 -8.47
N ILE A 220 10.19 6.15 -7.70
CA ILE A 220 10.11 4.75 -8.16
C ILE A 220 9.15 4.63 -9.35
N TYR A 221 7.97 5.23 -9.25
CA TYR A 221 6.98 5.22 -10.33
C TYR A 221 7.53 5.87 -11.60
N GLU A 222 8.21 7.01 -11.48
CA GLU A 222 8.83 7.71 -12.61
C GLU A 222 9.99 6.90 -13.21
N CYS A 223 10.86 6.26 -12.40
CA CYS A 223 11.92 5.36 -12.90
C CYS A 223 11.33 4.21 -13.72
N CYS A 224 10.29 3.56 -13.20
CA CYS A 224 9.70 2.38 -13.81
C CYS A 224 8.92 2.71 -15.09
N ALA A 225 8.30 3.89 -15.15
CA ALA A 225 7.49 4.30 -16.29
C ALA A 225 8.31 4.78 -17.50
N VAL A 226 9.46 5.41 -17.28
CA VAL A 226 10.29 5.96 -18.38
C VAL A 226 11.02 4.85 -19.14
N SER A 227 11.24 3.71 -18.51
CA SER A 227 12.24 2.76 -18.97
C SER A 227 11.72 1.52 -19.69
N ASN A 228 10.41 1.32 -19.84
CA ASN A 228 9.85 0.02 -20.29
C ASN A 228 10.51 -1.18 -19.58
N GLY A 229 10.88 -1.00 -18.29
CA GLY A 229 11.58 -1.99 -17.48
C GLY A 229 13.11 -2.00 -17.56
N GLN A 230 13.75 -1.21 -18.42
CA GLN A 230 15.22 -1.15 -18.67
C GLN A 230 15.90 0.10 -18.09
N CYS A 231 15.62 0.48 -16.83
CA CYS A 231 16.34 1.60 -16.22
C CYS A 231 17.59 1.08 -15.51
N GLY A 232 18.78 1.45 -16.02
CA GLY A 232 20.05 1.13 -15.35
C GLY A 232 20.12 1.61 -13.89
N PHE A 233 19.44 2.71 -13.55
CA PHE A 233 19.33 3.19 -12.16
C PHE A 233 18.55 2.25 -11.24
N CYS A 234 17.64 1.46 -11.80
CA CYS A 234 16.83 0.47 -11.09
C CYS A 234 17.44 -0.95 -11.21
N ASP A 235 18.44 -1.16 -12.08
CA ASP A 235 19.20 -2.42 -12.23
C ASP A 235 20.51 -2.42 -11.43
N ASP A 236 21.09 -1.26 -11.16
CA ASP A 236 22.10 -1.08 -10.13
C ASP A 236 21.44 -1.19 -8.75
N TYR A 237 21.55 -2.39 -8.17
CA TYR A 237 21.00 -2.77 -6.86
C TYR A 237 21.30 -1.70 -5.78
N GLU A 238 22.50 -1.12 -5.79
CA GLU A 238 22.93 -0.07 -4.86
C GLU A 238 22.16 1.26 -5.01
N SER A 239 21.73 1.62 -6.22
CA SER A 239 20.99 2.87 -6.49
C SER A 239 19.51 2.78 -6.12
N ALA A 240 18.91 1.60 -6.30
CA ALA A 240 17.51 1.31 -5.95
C ALA A 240 17.30 1.14 -4.44
N THR A 241 18.36 0.79 -3.69
CA THR A 241 18.29 0.60 -2.23
C THR A 241 17.87 1.85 -1.45
N ALA A 242 18.07 3.04 -2.00
CA ALA A 242 17.67 4.28 -1.33
C ALA A 242 16.15 4.53 -1.34
N LEU A 243 15.33 3.77 -2.09
CA LEU A 243 13.96 4.17 -2.44
C LEU A 243 12.82 3.28 -1.89
N ASP A 244 13.07 2.05 -1.47
CA ASP A 244 12.03 1.16 -0.97
C ASP A 244 11.59 1.53 0.46
N GLY A 245 10.35 2.00 0.59
CA GLY A 245 9.62 2.06 1.86
C GLY A 245 8.13 2.03 1.63
N ALA A 246 7.34 1.80 2.69
CA ALA A 246 5.89 1.72 2.56
C ALA A 246 5.31 2.94 1.84
N ILE A 247 4.55 2.70 0.77
CA ILE A 247 4.07 3.77 -0.10
C ILE A 247 2.82 4.38 0.52
N ASN A 248 3.00 5.55 1.12
CA ASN A 248 1.98 6.21 1.90
C ASN A 248 0.92 6.88 1.01
N LEU A 249 -0.35 6.65 1.33
CA LEU A 249 -1.45 7.59 1.09
C LEU A 249 -1.37 8.72 2.13
N ASP A 250 -0.43 9.66 2.05
CA ASP A 250 -0.44 10.92 2.84
C ASP A 250 -1.38 12.01 2.25
N LEU A 251 -2.70 11.80 2.33
CA LEU A 251 -3.69 12.88 2.20
C LEU A 251 -3.75 13.60 3.55
N MET A 252 -2.84 14.55 3.81
CA MET A 252 -2.89 15.34 5.05
C MET A 252 -4.24 16.04 5.18
N ALA A 253 -4.97 15.64 6.22
CA ALA A 253 -6.01 16.40 6.84
C ALA A 253 -5.41 17.70 7.41
N ASP A 254 -5.72 18.84 6.79
CA ASP A 254 -5.58 20.13 7.46
C ASP A 254 -6.31 20.05 8.81
N ARG A 255 -5.58 20.21 9.92
CA ARG A 255 -6.19 20.37 11.23
C ARG A 255 -7.12 21.59 11.17
N PRO A 256 -8.41 21.49 11.50
CA PRO A 256 -9.31 22.65 11.54
C PRO A 256 -8.86 23.74 12.53
N SER A 257 -7.96 23.42 13.48
CA SER A 257 -7.54 24.32 14.54
C SER A 257 -6.32 25.20 14.23
N GLU A 258 -5.64 25.03 13.08
CA GLU A 258 -4.44 25.82 12.74
C GLU A 258 -4.67 26.82 11.59
N ARG A 259 -5.93 27.16 11.27
CA ARG A 259 -6.25 28.25 10.33
C ARG A 259 -6.14 29.62 11.01
N ALA A 260 -4.90 30.07 11.18
CA ALA A 260 -4.57 31.48 11.25
C ALA A 260 -3.22 31.70 10.54
N GLY A 261 -3.23 31.71 9.20
CA GLY A 261 -2.10 32.22 8.42
C GLY A 261 -1.66 31.30 7.26
N ARG A 262 -1.99 31.73 6.04
CA ARG A 262 -1.47 31.27 4.73
C ARG A 262 -1.86 29.85 4.29
N GLY A 263 -2.91 29.80 3.45
CA GLY A 263 -3.23 28.64 2.63
C GLY A 263 -2.15 28.42 1.56
N VAL A 264 -1.26 27.46 1.80
CA VAL A 264 -0.41 26.88 0.75
C VAL A 264 -1.04 25.55 0.36
N GLN A 265 -1.81 25.57 -0.72
CA GLN A 265 -2.35 24.36 -1.33
C GLN A 265 -1.19 23.60 -1.99
N ARG A 266 -0.70 22.53 -1.34
CA ARG A 266 0.33 21.66 -1.95
C ARG A 266 -0.34 20.75 -3.00
N PRO A 267 0.21 20.64 -4.22
CA PRO A 267 -0.37 19.79 -5.25
C PRO A 267 -0.24 18.31 -4.84
N SER A 268 -1.37 17.58 -4.82
CA SER A 268 -1.35 16.13 -4.93
C SER A 268 -0.90 15.78 -6.34
N LEU A 269 0.22 15.07 -6.46
CA LEU A 269 0.82 14.69 -7.74
C LEU A 269 0.51 13.22 -7.98
N SER A 270 -0.58 12.91 -8.67
CA SER A 270 -0.76 11.55 -9.19
C SER A 270 -0.20 11.45 -10.60
N CYS A 271 0.44 10.31 -10.86
CA CYS A 271 1.08 10.02 -12.13
C CYS A 271 0.19 8.99 -12.84
N LEU A 272 -0.35 9.36 -14.01
CA LEU A 272 -0.83 8.34 -14.93
C LEU A 272 0.40 7.90 -15.75
N LEU A 273 0.68 6.61 -15.66
CA LEU A 273 1.75 5.97 -16.42
C LEU A 273 1.15 5.53 -17.78
N PRO A 274 1.94 5.60 -18.87
CA PRO A 274 1.49 5.16 -20.19
C PRO A 274 0.99 3.72 -20.16
#